data_AF-A0A1Q3C903-F1
#
_entry.id   AF-A0A1Q3C903-F1
#
_cell.length_a   1.000
_cell.length_b   1.000
_cell.length_c   1.000
_cell.angle_alpha   90.00
_cell.angle_beta   90.00
_cell.angle_gamma   90.00
#
_symmetry.space_group_name_H-M   'P 1'
#
loop_
_entity.id
_entity.type
_entity.pdbx_description
1 polymer ?
#
loop_
_entity_poly.entity_id
_entity_poly.type
_entity_poly.pdbx_seq_one_letter_code
_entity_poly.pdbx_strand_id
1 'polypeptide(L)'
;MAVCKYYLVDSGYPPRKGYISPYKGERYHLPDFQLGRSPVSPEDIFNYTHSSLRSVIERAFGVWKKKWKIIKTMPSYPLDRQFKIVTATMTLHNFIRKNTTRDRHFTEFDDNPIFVLEDELEDVQNEHEGSQTISQRE
;
A
#
# COMPACT_ATOMS: atom_id res chain seq x y z
N MET A 1 5.46 -30.58 1.29
CA MET A 1 5.45 -29.49 0.28
C MET A 1 6.02 -28.25 0.93
N ALA A 2 7.09 -27.65 0.39
CA ALA A 2 7.58 -26.37 0.89
C ALA A 2 6.59 -25.27 0.45
N VAL A 3 6.04 -24.53 1.40
CA VAL A 3 5.25 -23.33 1.09
C VAL A 3 6.24 -22.27 0.61
N CYS A 4 6.35 -22.06 -0.69
CA CYS A 4 7.09 -20.92 -1.22
C CYS A 4 6.39 -19.64 -0.75
N LYS A 5 7.02 -18.91 0.17
CA LYS A 5 6.57 -17.59 0.62
C LYS A 5 7.17 -16.55 -0.32
N TYR A 6 6.32 -15.68 -0.84
CA TYR A 6 6.72 -14.55 -1.66
C TYR A 6 6.31 -13.25 -0.98
N TYR A 7 7.16 -12.23 -1.10
CA TYR A 7 6.93 -10.89 -0.59
C TYR A 7 6.53 -9.97 -1.73
N LEU A 8 5.37 -9.33 -1.61
CA LEU A 8 4.95 -8.25 -2.50
C LEU A 8 5.85 -7.04 -2.24
N VAL A 9 6.51 -6.52 -3.26
CA VAL A 9 7.45 -5.41 -3.15
C VAL A 9 7.28 -4.39 -4.26
N ASP A 10 7.85 -3.22 -4.03
CA ASP A 10 7.79 -2.10 -4.96
C ASP A 10 8.82 -2.20 -6.08
N SER A 11 8.60 -1.40 -7.12
CA SER A 11 9.46 -1.33 -8.31
C SER A 11 10.92 -0.96 -8.00
N GLY A 12 11.15 -0.28 -6.86
CA GLY A 12 12.48 0.09 -6.36
C GLY A 12 13.28 -1.07 -5.77
N TYR A 13 12.66 -2.23 -5.48
CA TYR A 13 13.38 -3.38 -4.96
C TYR A 13 14.08 -4.16 -6.09
N PRO A 14 15.32 -4.64 -5.86
CA PRO A 14 16.00 -5.48 -6.84
C PRO A 14 15.27 -6.81 -7.01
N PRO A 15 15.17 -7.35 -8.24
CA PRO A 15 14.55 -8.65 -8.47
C PRO A 15 15.37 -9.73 -7.76
N ARG A 16 14.76 -10.36 -6.75
CA ARG A 16 15.36 -11.41 -5.92
C ARG A 16 14.39 -12.58 -5.80
N LYS A 17 14.91 -13.79 -5.66
CA LYS A 17 14.07 -14.97 -5.42
C LYS A 17 13.24 -14.76 -4.14
N GLY A 18 11.93 -14.94 -4.25
CA GLY A 18 10.98 -14.70 -3.16
C GLY A 18 10.41 -13.28 -3.11
N TYR A 19 10.78 -12.39 -4.05
CA TYR A 19 10.23 -11.04 -4.16
C TYR A 19 9.37 -10.95 -5.43
N ILE A 20 8.23 -10.29 -5.33
CA ILE A 20 7.29 -10.06 -6.43
C ILE A 20 7.21 -8.55 -6.64
N SER A 21 8.07 -8.04 -7.51
CA SER A 21 8.04 -6.65 -7.99
C SER A 21 7.17 -6.55 -9.26
N PRO A 22 6.54 -5.40 -9.54
CA PRO A 22 5.85 -5.19 -10.80
C PRO A 22 6.82 -5.26 -11.99
N TYR A 23 6.30 -5.61 -13.17
CA TYR A 23 7.06 -5.53 -14.42
C TYR A 23 7.42 -4.07 -14.72
N LYS A 24 8.68 -3.84 -15.09
CA LYS A 24 9.20 -2.52 -15.47
C LYS A 24 8.89 -2.25 -16.95
N GLY A 25 8.43 -1.03 -17.26
CA GLY A 25 8.25 -0.58 -18.66
C GLY A 25 6.81 -0.24 -19.06
N GLU A 26 5.81 -0.67 -18.29
CA GLU A 26 4.40 -0.30 -18.48
C GLU A 26 3.98 0.62 -17.33
N ARG A 27 3.57 1.85 -17.66
CA ARG A 27 3.10 2.83 -16.66
C ARG A 27 1.76 2.36 -16.12
N TYR A 28 1.76 1.91 -14.88
CA TYR A 28 0.53 1.58 -14.18
C TYR A 28 -0.05 2.83 -13.52
N HIS A 29 -1.17 3.32 -14.04
CA HIS A 29 -2.00 4.31 -13.38
C HIS A 29 -3.35 3.66 -13.05
N LEU A 30 -3.71 3.54 -11.76
CA LEU A 30 -5.06 3.12 -11.35
C LEU A 30 -6.19 3.85 -12.11
N PRO A 31 -6.05 5.16 -12.45
CA PRO A 31 -7.02 5.86 -13.30
C PRO A 31 -7.16 5.31 -14.73
N ASP A 32 -6.10 4.77 -15.34
CA ASP A 32 -6.12 4.34 -16.75
C ASP A 32 -6.95 3.06 -16.96
N PHE A 33 -7.03 2.21 -15.94
CA PHE A 33 -7.94 1.05 -15.92
C PHE A 33 -9.39 1.45 -15.64
N GLN A 34 -9.62 2.55 -14.91
CA GLN A 34 -10.96 3.09 -14.67
C GLN A 34 -11.58 3.69 -15.95
N LEU A 35 -10.76 4.11 -16.91
CA LEU A 35 -11.16 4.52 -18.26
C LEU A 35 -11.50 3.36 -19.20
N GLY A 36 -11.49 2.11 -18.72
CA GLY A 36 -11.97 0.95 -19.47
C GLY A 36 -10.94 0.30 -20.40
N ARG A 37 -9.65 0.62 -20.28
CA ARG A 37 -8.60 -0.20 -20.90
C ARG A 37 -8.53 -1.52 -20.15
N SER A 38 -9.06 -2.58 -20.76
CA SER A 38 -8.83 -3.94 -20.26
C SER A 38 -7.36 -4.28 -20.43
N PRO A 39 -6.70 -4.88 -19.43
CA PRO A 39 -5.31 -5.32 -19.56
C PRO A 39 -5.22 -6.32 -20.71
N VAL A 40 -4.33 -6.06 -21.67
CA VAL A 40 -4.25 -6.85 -22.92
C VAL A 40 -3.11 -7.85 -22.82
N SER A 41 -2.01 -7.47 -22.18
CA SER A 41 -0.82 -8.32 -22.01
C SER A 41 -0.83 -9.09 -20.68
N PRO A 42 -0.23 -10.29 -20.61
CA PRO A 42 -0.01 -10.99 -19.33
C PRO A 42 0.71 -10.12 -18.27
N GLU A 43 1.62 -9.25 -18.70
CA GLU A 43 2.32 -8.28 -17.86
C GLU A 43 1.37 -7.24 -17.27
N ASP A 44 0.39 -6.77 -18.06
CA ASP A 44 -0.64 -5.82 -17.61
C ASP A 44 -1.54 -6.45 -16.55
N ILE A 45 -1.95 -7.70 -16.78
CA ILE A 45 -2.79 -8.45 -15.83
C ILE A 45 -2.04 -8.66 -14.52
N PHE A 46 -0.74 -8.98 -14.60
CA PHE A 46 0.11 -9.14 -13.43
C PHE A 46 0.26 -7.82 -12.67
N ASN A 47 0.60 -6.72 -13.36
CA ASN A 47 0.75 -5.41 -12.74
C ASN A 47 -0.57 -4.92 -12.12
N TYR A 48 -1.70 -5.14 -12.80
CA TYR A 48 -3.03 -4.87 -12.24
C TYR A 48 -3.30 -5.63 -10.95
N THR A 49 -3.03 -6.93 -10.94
CA THR A 49 -3.23 -7.76 -9.75
C THR A 49 -2.28 -7.35 -8.63
N HIS A 50 -1.01 -7.05 -8.96
CA HIS A 50 0.01 -6.57 -8.03
C HIS A 50 -0.43 -5.28 -7.35
N SER A 51 -0.84 -4.28 -8.13
CA SER A 51 -1.30 -2.99 -7.61
C SER A 51 -2.62 -3.09 -6.86
N SER A 52 -3.54 -3.98 -7.27
CA SER A 52 -4.75 -4.26 -6.50
C SER A 52 -4.42 -4.79 -5.10
N LEU A 53 -3.48 -5.74 -5.01
CA LEU A 53 -3.01 -6.26 -3.71
C LEU A 53 -2.31 -5.18 -2.88
N ARG A 54 -1.45 -4.36 -3.50
CA ARG A 54 -0.79 -3.24 -2.83
C ARG A 54 -1.83 -2.25 -2.27
N SER A 55 -2.82 -1.87 -3.06
CA SER A 55 -3.91 -0.98 -2.62
C SER A 55 -4.66 -1.52 -1.42
N VAL A 56 -4.93 -2.83 -1.34
CA VAL A 56 -5.56 -3.45 -0.17
C VAL A 56 -4.67 -3.31 1.08
N ILE A 57 -3.35 -3.51 0.94
CA ILE A 57 -2.39 -3.37 2.03
C ILE A 57 -2.33 -1.91 2.50
N GLU A 58 -2.12 -0.97 1.58
CA GLU A 58 -1.98 0.44 1.93
C GLU A 58 -3.26 1.00 2.57
N ARG A 59 -4.44 0.64 2.04
CA ARG A 59 -5.74 1.00 2.65
C ARG A 59 -5.86 0.48 4.08
N ALA A 60 -5.42 -0.75 4.37
CA ALA A 60 -5.45 -1.29 5.73
C ALA A 60 -4.59 -0.44 6.69
N PHE A 61 -3.38 -0.07 6.28
CA PHE A 61 -2.52 0.83 7.05
C PHE A 61 -3.12 2.24 7.16
N GLY A 62 -3.81 2.72 6.13
CA GLY A 62 -4.55 3.98 6.14
C GLY A 62 -5.64 4.04 7.19
N VAL A 63 -6.49 3.01 7.26
CA VAL A 63 -7.52 2.91 8.30
C VAL A 63 -6.86 2.89 9.68
N TRP A 64 -5.77 2.13 9.83
CA TRP A 64 -5.02 2.05 11.07
C TRP A 64 -4.50 3.43 11.51
N LYS A 65 -3.80 4.16 10.63
CA LYS A 65 -3.30 5.53 10.89
C LYS A 65 -4.45 6.51 11.21
N LYS A 66 -5.55 6.47 10.44
CA LYS A 66 -6.71 7.37 10.62
C LYS A 66 -7.41 7.13 11.96
N LYS A 67 -7.55 5.86 12.36
CA LYS A 67 -8.20 5.47 13.62
C LYS A 67 -7.33 5.84 14.83
N TRP A 68 -6.02 5.62 14.74
CA TRP A 68 -5.07 5.85 15.83
C TRP A 68 -4.24 7.12 15.60
N LYS A 69 -4.80 8.28 15.96
CA LYS A 69 -4.14 9.59 15.78
C LYS A 69 -2.71 9.66 16.35
N ILE A 70 -2.41 8.92 17.42
CA ILE A 70 -1.07 8.84 18.01
C ILE A 70 0.00 8.30 17.04
N ILE A 71 -0.40 7.53 16.02
CA ILE A 71 0.50 7.06 14.97
C ILE A 71 0.84 8.20 14.00
N LYS A 72 -0.13 9.06 13.67
CA LYS A 72 0.09 10.22 12.78
C LYS A 72 0.87 11.33 13.48
N THR A 73 0.62 11.57 14.76
CA THR A 73 1.26 12.64 15.55
C THR A 73 2.03 12.04 16.71
N MET A 74 3.00 11.17 16.43
CA MET A 74 3.77 10.49 17.48
C MET A 74 4.73 11.48 18.17
N PRO A 75 4.59 11.71 19.49
CA PRO A 75 5.57 12.51 20.23
C PRO A 75 6.95 11.84 20.22
N SER A 76 8.00 12.62 20.51
CA SER A 76 9.37 12.10 20.61
C SER A 76 9.52 11.19 21.82
N TYR A 77 9.14 9.93 21.64
CA TYR A 77 9.30 8.86 22.60
C TYR A 77 10.55 8.03 22.28
N PRO A 78 11.20 7.42 23.28
CA PRO A 78 12.23 6.42 23.02
C PRO A 78 11.70 5.29 22.14
N LEU A 79 12.55 4.70 21.30
CA LEU A 79 12.17 3.65 20.34
C LEU A 79 11.38 2.50 20.97
N ASP A 80 11.78 2.03 22.16
CA ASP A 80 11.07 0.98 22.90
C ASP A 80 9.58 1.34 23.14
N ARG A 81 9.30 2.59 23.48
CA ARG A 81 7.93 3.06 23.67
C ARG A 81 7.18 3.20 22.35
N GLN A 82 7.85 3.65 21.28
CA GLN A 82 7.25 3.70 19.95
C GLN A 82 6.81 2.30 19.48
N PHE A 83 7.67 1.28 19.65
CA PHE A 83 7.34 -0.11 19.33
C PHE A 83 6.14 -0.63 20.12
N LYS A 84 6.06 -0.32 21.42
CA LYS A 84 4.92 -0.68 22.26
C LYS A 84 3.62 -0.03 21.77
N ILE A 85 3.67 1.25 21.40
CA ILE A 85 2.51 1.96 20.83
C ILE A 85 2.06 1.31 19.53
N VAL A 86 2.98 1.08 18.59
CA VAL A 86 2.68 0.43 17.30
C VAL A 86 2.08 -0.96 17.51
N THR A 87 2.68 -1.77 18.37
CA THR A 87 2.21 -3.14 18.64
C THR A 87 0.82 -3.15 19.28
N ALA A 88 0.60 -2.27 20.27
CA ALA A 88 -0.69 -2.17 20.96
C ALA A 88 -1.81 -1.72 20.00
N THR A 89 -1.58 -0.68 19.20
CA THR A 89 -2.59 -0.18 18.26
C THR A 89 -2.85 -1.18 17.13
N MET A 90 -1.82 -1.87 16.63
CA MET A 90 -1.98 -2.96 15.64
C MET A 90 -2.79 -4.12 16.20
N THR A 91 -2.49 -4.56 17.41
CA THR A 91 -3.21 -5.66 18.07
C THR A 91 -4.68 -5.30 18.24
N LEU A 92 -4.95 -4.08 18.73
CA LEU A 92 -6.32 -3.60 18.93
C LEU A 92 -7.06 -3.40 17.61
N HIS A 93 -6.38 -2.89 16.57
CA HIS A 93 -6.95 -2.77 15.23
C HIS A 93 -7.39 -4.13 14.67
N ASN A 94 -6.51 -5.13 14.75
CA ASN A 94 -6.80 -6.50 14.29
C ASN A 94 -7.92 -7.15 15.11
N PHE A 95 -7.93 -6.91 16.42
CA PHE A 95 -9.00 -7.39 17.29
C PHE A 95 -10.36 -6.79 16.90
N ILE A 96 -10.42 -5.48 16.69
CA ILE A 96 -11.65 -4.80 16.27
C ILE A 96 -12.10 -5.31 14.89
N ARG A 97 -11.19 -5.43 13.90
CA ARG A 97 -11.53 -5.93 12.56
C ARG A 97 -12.12 -7.34 12.59
N LYS A 98 -11.69 -8.19 13.53
CA LYS A 98 -12.18 -9.57 13.67
C LYS A 98 -13.51 -9.67 14.41
N ASN A 99 -13.77 -8.78 15.38
CA ASN A 99 -14.88 -8.93 16.32
C ASN A 99 -16.01 -7.89 16.13
N THR A 100 -15.79 -6.85 15.33
CA THR A 100 -16.75 -5.76 15.13
C THR A 100 -17.13 -5.66 13.65
N THR A 101 -18.43 -5.78 13.36
CA THR A 101 -18.98 -5.71 12.00
C THR A 101 -19.31 -4.30 11.53
N ARG A 102 -19.34 -3.32 12.44
CA ARG A 102 -19.79 -1.92 12.17
C ARG A 102 -18.81 -0.87 12.71
N ASP A 103 -17.52 -1.04 12.49
CA ASP A 103 -16.58 0.03 12.83
C ASP A 103 -16.64 1.11 11.74
N ARG A 104 -16.96 2.35 12.15
CA ARG A 104 -17.10 3.49 11.21
C ARG A 104 -15.89 3.67 10.29
N HIS A 105 -14.67 3.48 10.81
CA HIS A 105 -13.45 3.66 10.01
C HIS A 105 -13.21 2.52 9.02
N PHE A 106 -13.66 1.30 9.34
CA PHE A 106 -13.62 0.19 8.39
C PHE A 106 -14.71 0.34 7.32
N THR A 107 -15.95 0.64 7.72
CA THR A 107 -17.07 0.83 6.79
C THR A 107 -16.83 1.94 5.78
N GLU A 108 -16.34 3.11 6.22
CA GLU A 108 -16.02 4.23 5.32
C GLU A 108 -15.03 3.84 4.22
N PHE A 109 -14.09 2.94 4.52
CA PHE A 109 -13.12 2.47 3.54
C PHE A 109 -13.65 1.32 2.71
N ASP A 110 -14.33 0.34 3.31
CA ASP A 110 -14.88 -0.82 2.59
C ASP A 110 -15.91 -0.37 1.54
N ASP A 111 -16.74 0.65 1.85
CA ASP A 111 -17.77 1.20 0.96
C ASP A 111 -17.21 2.15 -0.12
N ASN A 112 -15.95 2.58 -0.01
CA ASN A 112 -15.32 3.48 -0.97
C ASN A 112 -14.11 2.79 -1.65
N PRO A 113 -14.32 2.12 -2.79
CA PRO A 113 -13.26 1.42 -3.52
C PRO A 113 -12.21 2.39 -4.12
N ILE A 114 -12.47 3.70 -4.11
CA ILE A 114 -11.60 4.76 -4.64
C ILE A 114 -11.02 5.60 -3.50
N PHE A 115 -11.08 5.14 -2.26
CA PHE A 115 -10.51 5.89 -1.14
C PHE A 115 -8.97 5.95 -1.26
N VAL A 116 -8.45 7.11 -1.68
CA VAL A 116 -7.03 7.42 -1.71
C VAL A 116 -6.68 8.18 -0.43
N LEU A 117 -5.65 7.74 0.27
CA LEU A 117 -5.15 8.45 1.45
C LEU A 117 -4.36 9.68 1.02
N GLU A 118 -4.49 10.76 1.79
CA GLU A 118 -3.71 11.99 1.57
C GLU A 118 -2.19 11.71 1.56
N ASP A 119 -1.71 10.82 2.44
CA ASP A 119 -0.32 10.36 2.48
C ASP A 119 0.11 9.58 1.21
N GLU A 120 -0.81 8.87 0.52
CA GLU A 120 -0.50 8.15 -0.73
C GLU A 120 -0.35 9.09 -1.92
N LEU A 121 -1.06 10.23 -1.91
CA LEU A 121 -0.92 11.26 -2.96
C LEU A 121 0.48 11.88 -2.94
N GLU A 122 1.09 12.01 -1.75
CA GLU A 122 2.47 12.50 -1.60
C GLU A 122 3.49 11.49 -2.14
N ASP A 123 3.31 10.19 -1.89
CA ASP A 123 4.18 9.14 -2.41
C ASP A 123 4.11 9.04 -3.95
N VAL A 124 2.92 9.16 -4.55
CA VAL A 124 2.73 9.20 -6.01
C VAL A 124 3.41 10.42 -6.65
N GLN A 125 3.38 11.57 -5.97
CA GLN A 125 4.06 12.79 -6.43
C GLN A 125 5.59 12.66 -6.36
N ASN A 126 6.11 12.05 -5.29
CA ASN A 126 7.55 11.82 -5.11
C ASN A 126 8.12 10.81 -6.12
N GLU A 127 7.35 9.79 -6.52
CA GLU A 127 7.76 8.86 -7.60
C GLU A 127 7.83 9.53 -8.98
N HIS A 128 7.00 10.55 -9.23
CA HIS A 128 7.02 11.35 -10.47
C HIS A 128 8.30 12.18 -10.61
N GLU A 129 8.80 12.77 -9.52
CA GLU A 129 10.04 13.56 -9.54
C GLU A 129 11.30 12.68 -9.65
N GLY A 130 11.28 11.49 -9.02
CA GLY A 130 12.38 10.52 -9.12
C GLY A 130 12.58 9.93 -10.51
N SER A 131 11.51 9.78 -11.29
CA SER A 131 11.60 9.28 -12.68
C SER A 131 12.11 10.34 -13.67
N GLN A 132 11.83 11.63 -13.43
CA GLN A 132 12.33 12.71 -14.30
C GLN A 132 13.83 12.99 -14.13
N THR A 133 14.39 12.73 -12.95
CA THR A 133 15.81 12.98 -12.65
C THR A 133 16.74 11.89 -13.19
N ILE A 134 16.26 10.65 -13.37
CA ILE A 134 17.07 9.54 -13.93
C ILE A 134 17.25 9.67 -15.45
N SER A 135 16.28 10.26 -16.16
CA SER A 135 16.32 10.43 -17.62
C SER A 135 17.31 11.50 -18.12
N GLN A 136 17.94 12.28 -17.24
CA GLN A 136 18.92 13.33 -17.63
C GLN A 136 20.38 12.94 -17.35
N ARG A 137 20.67 11.68 -16.99
CA ARG A 137 22.03 11.21 -16.69
C ARG A 137 22.53 10.04 -17.56
N GLU A 138 21.84 9.74 -18.67
CA GLU A 138 22.32 8.82 -19.72
C GLU A 138 22.68 9.57 -21.00
#